data_AF-A0A954HX22-F1
#
_entry.id   AF-A0A954HX22-F1
#
_cell.length_a   1.000
_cell.length_b   1.000
_cell.length_c   1.000
_cell.angle_alpha   90.00
_cell.angle_beta   90.00
_cell.angle_gamma   90.00
#
_symmetry.space_group_name_H-M   'P 1'
#
loop_
_entity.id
_entity.type
_entity.pdbx_description
1 polymer ?
#
loop_
_entity_poly.entity_id
_entity_poly.type
_entity_poly.pdbx_seq_one_letter_code
_entity_poly.pdbx_strand_id
1 'polypeptide(L)'
;MPPLIVCGLLLLVLCSSVRGDEPRLVLNVDGPNSRIRGLAFSNDSQRLYCGGFSKVVNVWDVGWNLPPGADGDLLATSIATLRWEIARALRGQINALDLAPTGHRLAVAGTGARDANGTIVVFDTDRNEVLAGLPPEYKPDVRSGHVSSVISLDFSPSGNRLVSVSLDGEAWLWTANGDAADEWVGRLLRPA
;
A
#
# COMPACT_ATOMS: atom_id res chain seq x y z
N MET A 1 59.46 40.43 0.44
CA MET A 1 58.70 39.23 0.04
C MET A 1 58.54 38.34 1.27
N PRO A 2 57.35 38.27 1.90
CA PRO A 2 57.04 37.26 2.92
C PRO A 2 56.39 36.01 2.26
N PRO A 3 56.52 34.81 2.84
CA PRO A 3 55.89 33.62 2.29
C PRO A 3 54.39 33.57 2.64
N LEU A 4 53.58 33.18 1.66
CA LEU A 4 52.15 32.88 1.81
C LEU A 4 51.96 31.61 2.64
N ILE A 5 51.21 31.72 3.73
CA ILE A 5 50.72 30.57 4.51
C ILE A 5 49.51 29.99 3.78
N VAL A 6 49.59 28.69 3.47
CA VAL A 6 48.53 27.87 2.90
C VAL A 6 47.46 27.62 3.97
N CYS A 7 46.22 28.07 3.74
CA CYS A 7 45.06 27.66 4.52
C CYS A 7 44.22 26.70 3.67
N GLY A 8 44.50 25.40 3.78
CA GLY A 8 43.65 24.34 3.24
C GLY A 8 42.48 24.10 4.20
N LEU A 9 41.29 24.57 3.85
CA LEU A 9 40.07 24.28 4.60
C LEU A 9 39.60 22.86 4.23
N LEU A 10 39.94 21.87 5.05
CA LEU A 10 39.43 20.50 4.90
C LEU A 10 38.02 20.43 5.50
N LEU A 11 37.00 20.53 4.65
CA LEU A 11 35.61 20.29 5.03
C LEU A 11 35.41 18.79 5.30
N LEU A 12 35.51 18.41 6.57
CA LEU A 12 35.04 17.11 7.08
C LEU A 12 33.52 17.08 6.96
N VAL A 13 33.01 16.54 5.85
CA VAL A 13 31.61 16.11 5.77
C VAL A 13 31.51 14.87 6.67
N LEU A 14 31.11 15.08 7.91
CA LEU A 14 30.61 14.02 8.77
C LEU A 14 29.32 13.52 8.12
N CYS A 15 29.44 12.54 7.23
CA CYS A 15 28.32 11.72 6.83
C CYS A 15 27.87 10.98 8.09
N SER A 16 26.86 11.52 8.77
CA SER A 16 26.11 10.76 9.76
C SER A 16 25.52 9.58 9.01
N SER A 17 26.17 8.42 9.11
CA SER A 17 25.61 7.16 8.66
C SER A 17 24.30 7.00 9.42
N VAL A 18 23.17 7.24 8.75
CA VAL A 18 21.89 6.76 9.22
C VAL A 18 22.11 5.26 9.41
N ARG A 19 22.13 4.79 10.66
CA ARG A 19 22.14 3.36 10.94
C ARG A 19 20.87 2.84 10.29
N GLY A 20 20.99 2.24 9.10
CA GLY A 20 19.88 1.50 8.51
C GLY A 20 19.46 0.47 9.54
N ASP A 21 18.16 0.41 9.84
CA ASP A 21 17.62 -0.62 10.73
C ASP A 21 18.21 -1.97 10.31
N GLU A 22 18.76 -2.71 11.28
CA GLU A 22 19.34 -4.01 11.01
C GLU A 22 18.32 -4.88 10.26
N PRO A 23 18.71 -5.54 9.16
CA PRO A 23 17.79 -6.39 8.40
C PRO A 23 17.21 -7.44 9.35
N ARG A 24 15.90 -7.39 9.55
CA ARG A 24 15.19 -8.32 10.44
C ARG A 24 14.80 -9.53 9.61
N LEU A 25 15.12 -10.72 10.12
CA LEU A 25 14.60 -11.96 9.56
C LEU A 25 13.07 -11.94 9.65
N VAL A 26 12.40 -12.07 8.49
CA VAL A 26 10.95 -12.19 8.40
C VAL A 26 10.64 -13.54 7.78
N LEU A 27 9.84 -14.34 8.48
CA LEU A 27 9.28 -15.56 7.93
C LEU A 27 8.20 -15.20 6.91
N ASN A 28 8.38 -15.61 5.66
CA ASN A 28 7.31 -15.61 4.68
C ASN A 28 6.59 -16.94 4.77
N VAL A 29 5.35 -16.88 5.21
CA VAL A 29 4.43 -18.02 5.09
C VAL A 29 3.73 -17.84 3.75
N ASP A 30 3.66 -18.90 2.96
CA ASP A 30 2.99 -18.92 1.66
C ASP A 30 1.46 -18.93 1.85
N GLY A 31 0.94 -17.84 2.42
CA GLY A 31 -0.48 -17.60 2.58
C GLY A 31 -0.86 -16.72 3.76
N PRO A 32 -2.15 -16.35 3.85
CA PRO A 32 -2.63 -15.53 4.95
C PRO A 32 -2.60 -16.29 6.28
N ASN A 33 -1.91 -15.73 7.26
CA ASN A 33 -1.71 -16.32 8.58
C ASN A 33 -2.42 -15.53 9.70
N SER A 34 -3.37 -14.67 9.33
CA SER A 34 -4.13 -13.84 10.26
C SER A 34 -5.51 -13.51 9.71
N ARG A 35 -6.30 -12.73 10.45
CA ARG A 35 -7.65 -12.32 10.05
C ARG A 35 -7.61 -11.61 8.69
N ILE A 36 -8.32 -12.18 7.71
CA ILE A 36 -8.55 -11.57 6.41
C ILE A 36 -9.68 -10.54 6.53
N ARG A 37 -9.50 -9.40 5.87
CA ARG A 37 -10.46 -8.29 5.88
C ARG A 37 -10.91 -7.88 4.49
N GLY A 38 -10.10 -8.15 3.47
CA GLY A 38 -10.43 -7.85 2.09
C GLY A 38 -10.00 -8.97 1.15
N LEU A 39 -10.78 -9.12 0.08
CA LEU A 39 -10.57 -10.05 -1.01
C LEU A 39 -10.89 -9.33 -2.32
N ALA A 40 -10.13 -9.58 -3.37
CA ALA A 40 -10.44 -9.13 -4.72
C ALA A 40 -9.92 -10.15 -5.73
N PHE A 41 -10.74 -10.48 -6.72
CA PHE A 41 -10.27 -11.21 -7.90
C PHE A 41 -9.72 -10.24 -8.93
N SER A 42 -8.72 -10.68 -9.71
CA SER A 42 -8.42 -10.03 -10.98
C SER A 42 -9.62 -10.13 -11.93
N ASN A 43 -9.70 -9.21 -12.88
CA ASN A 43 -10.80 -9.15 -13.86
C ASN A 43 -10.93 -10.40 -14.73
N ASP A 44 -9.82 -11.09 -15.00
CA ASP A 44 -9.77 -12.37 -15.72
C ASP A 44 -10.05 -13.58 -14.80
N SER A 45 -10.33 -13.32 -13.53
CA SER A 45 -10.52 -14.28 -12.44
C SER A 45 -9.33 -15.19 -12.18
N GLN A 46 -8.16 -15.00 -12.80
CA GLN A 46 -7.02 -15.90 -12.64
C GLN A 46 -6.21 -15.63 -11.37
N ARG A 47 -6.36 -14.44 -10.77
CA ARG A 47 -5.65 -14.06 -9.54
C ARG A 47 -6.61 -13.72 -8.42
N LEU A 48 -6.22 -14.08 -7.20
CA LEU A 48 -6.89 -13.68 -5.97
C LEU A 48 -5.94 -12.89 -5.07
N TYR A 49 -6.38 -11.70 -4.67
CA TYR A 49 -5.71 -10.82 -3.71
C TYR A 49 -6.36 -10.95 -2.34
N CYS A 50 -5.57 -11.28 -1.32
CA CYS A 50 -6.04 -11.46 0.06
C CYS A 50 -5.26 -10.58 1.03
N GLY A 51 -5.94 -9.65 1.69
CA GLY A 51 -5.31 -8.70 2.62
C GLY A 51 -5.99 -8.67 4.00
N GLY A 52 -5.20 -8.39 5.03
CA GLY A 52 -5.72 -8.33 6.39
C GLY A 52 -4.70 -8.00 7.46
N PHE A 53 -4.84 -8.65 8.61
CA PHE A 53 -4.04 -8.38 9.81
C PHE A 53 -2.62 -8.94 9.74
N SER A 54 -2.31 -9.76 8.73
CA SER A 54 -0.95 -10.14 8.35
C SER A 54 -0.16 -8.99 7.75
N LYS A 55 -0.82 -7.85 7.45
CA LYS A 55 -0.24 -6.59 6.94
C LYS A 55 0.40 -6.68 5.56
N VAL A 56 0.06 -7.73 4.83
CA VAL A 56 0.51 -7.99 3.47
C VAL A 56 -0.70 -8.38 2.62
N VAL A 57 -0.59 -8.18 1.31
CA VAL A 57 -1.51 -8.79 0.36
C VAL A 57 -0.86 -10.06 -0.18
N ASN A 58 -1.51 -11.19 0.02
CA ASN A 58 -1.12 -12.44 -0.63
C ASN A 58 -1.78 -12.50 -2.01
N VAL A 59 -1.01 -12.88 -3.02
CA VAL A 59 -1.49 -13.02 -4.40
C VAL A 59 -1.40 -14.49 -4.79
N TRP A 60 -2.51 -15.02 -5.25
CA TRP A 60 -2.63 -16.42 -5.63
C TRP A 60 -3.00 -16.53 -7.10
N ASP A 61 -2.39 -17.46 -7.82
CA ASP A 61 -2.91 -17.99 -9.07
C ASP A 61 -4.02 -18.99 -8.72
N VAL A 62 -5.20 -18.76 -9.28
CA VAL A 62 -6.39 -19.54 -8.99
C VAL A 62 -6.57 -20.55 -10.12
N GLY A 63 -6.08 -21.77 -9.88
CA GLY A 63 -6.05 -22.86 -10.84
C GLY A 63 -7.41 -23.49 -11.10
N TRP A 64 -8.43 -22.70 -11.45
CA TRP A 64 -9.80 -23.15 -11.69
C TRP A 64 -9.92 -24.36 -12.62
N ASN A 65 -9.03 -24.40 -13.62
CA ASN A 65 -9.01 -25.42 -14.66
C ASN A 65 -7.97 -26.51 -14.42
N LEU A 66 -7.24 -26.45 -13.29
CA LEU A 66 -6.38 -27.55 -12.90
C LEU A 66 -7.27 -28.70 -12.42
N PRO A 67 -6.92 -29.96 -12.76
CA PRO A 67 -7.53 -31.10 -12.10
C PRO A 67 -7.44 -30.89 -10.59
N PRO A 68 -8.52 -31.18 -9.83
CA PRO A 68 -8.44 -31.13 -8.37
C PRO A 68 -7.23 -31.92 -7.88
N GLY A 69 -6.66 -31.49 -6.76
CA GLY A 69 -5.62 -32.26 -6.07
C GLY A 69 -6.10 -33.69 -5.76
N ALA A 70 -5.19 -34.55 -5.28
CA ALA A 70 -5.50 -35.94 -4.96
C ALA A 70 -6.75 -36.12 -4.06
N ASP A 71 -7.06 -35.11 -3.24
CA ASP A 71 -8.19 -35.09 -2.31
C ASP A 71 -9.41 -34.26 -2.79
N GLY A 72 -9.38 -33.74 -4.02
CA GLY A 72 -10.48 -32.92 -4.57
C GLY A 72 -10.35 -31.41 -4.34
N ASP A 73 -9.26 -30.96 -3.72
CA ASP A 73 -9.04 -29.54 -3.40
C ASP A 73 -8.70 -28.70 -4.65
N LEU A 74 -9.23 -27.48 -4.70
CA LEU A 74 -8.81 -26.47 -5.67
C LEU A 74 -7.35 -26.09 -5.42
N LEU A 75 -6.54 -26.17 -6.46
CA LEU A 75 -5.13 -25.78 -6.40
C LEU A 75 -5.01 -24.27 -6.60
N ALA A 76 -4.93 -23.54 -5.50
CA ALA A 76 -4.45 -22.15 -5.52
C ALA A 76 -2.95 -22.16 -5.23
N THR A 77 -2.16 -21.47 -6.05
CA THR A 77 -0.70 -21.37 -5.84
C THR A 77 -0.35 -19.95 -5.41
N SER A 78 0.35 -19.79 -4.29
CA SER A 78 0.91 -18.49 -3.89
C SER A 78 1.96 -18.06 -4.91
N ILE A 79 1.76 -16.90 -5.55
CA ILE A 79 2.65 -16.40 -6.60
C ILE A 79 3.35 -15.08 -6.24
N ALA A 80 2.79 -14.31 -5.31
CA ALA A 80 3.43 -13.07 -4.84
C ALA A 80 2.93 -12.63 -3.46
N THR A 81 3.69 -11.73 -2.83
CA THR A 81 3.26 -11.00 -1.64
C THR A 81 3.50 -9.51 -1.86
N LEU A 82 2.42 -8.72 -1.96
CA LEU A 82 2.53 -7.26 -2.03
C LEU A 82 2.71 -6.70 -0.63
N ARG A 83 3.70 -5.83 -0.48
CA ARG A 83 4.08 -5.25 0.80
C ARG A 83 3.97 -3.74 0.74
N TRP A 84 3.30 -3.21 1.75
CA TRP A 84 3.30 -1.79 2.06
C TRP A 84 4.00 -1.56 3.40
N GLU A 85 4.16 -0.30 3.79
CA GLU A 85 4.82 0.05 5.03
C GLU A 85 4.05 -0.52 6.25
N ILE A 86 4.80 -1.07 7.21
CA ILE A 86 4.23 -1.67 8.42
C ILE A 86 4.98 -1.19 9.66
N ALA A 87 4.30 -1.19 10.80
CA ALA A 87 4.92 -0.92 12.09
C ALA A 87 4.39 -1.87 13.17
N ARG A 88 4.74 -1.62 14.44
CA ARG A 88 4.32 -2.46 15.57
C ARG A 88 2.80 -2.34 15.84
N ALA A 89 2.26 -3.30 16.58
CA ALA A 89 0.86 -3.36 16.97
C ALA A 89 -0.09 -3.32 15.76
N LEU A 90 -1.13 -2.48 15.78
CA LEU A 90 -2.16 -2.40 14.73
C LEU A 90 -1.69 -1.66 13.46
N ARG A 91 -0.55 -0.96 13.52
CA ARG A 91 -0.06 -0.15 12.39
C ARG A 91 0.41 -1.00 11.22
N GLY A 92 -0.06 -0.71 10.03
CA GLY A 92 0.10 -1.49 8.79
C GLY A 92 -0.98 -2.56 8.59
N GLN A 93 -1.98 -2.67 9.47
CA GLN A 93 -3.11 -3.58 9.21
C GLN A 93 -3.90 -3.12 7.99
N ILE A 94 -4.21 -4.06 7.11
CA ILE A 94 -5.08 -3.85 5.97
C ILE A 94 -6.52 -4.14 6.42
N ASN A 95 -7.39 -3.14 6.30
CA ASN A 95 -8.81 -3.24 6.65
C ASN A 95 -9.70 -3.35 5.41
N ALA A 96 -9.24 -2.83 4.27
CA ALA A 96 -9.94 -2.84 3.01
C ALA A 96 -8.95 -2.98 1.86
N LEU A 97 -9.40 -3.60 0.78
CA LEU A 97 -8.73 -3.58 -0.52
C LEU A 97 -9.80 -3.62 -1.60
N ASP A 98 -9.50 -3.01 -2.74
CA ASP A 98 -10.37 -3.03 -3.90
C ASP A 98 -9.53 -2.95 -5.19
N LEU A 99 -9.94 -3.69 -6.22
CA LEU A 99 -9.26 -3.74 -7.50
C LEU A 99 -10.02 -2.85 -8.49
N ALA A 100 -9.31 -1.90 -9.11
CA ALA A 100 -9.89 -1.08 -10.15
C ALA A 100 -10.41 -1.95 -11.30
N PRO A 101 -11.59 -1.65 -11.87
CA PRO A 101 -12.15 -2.44 -12.98
C PRO A 101 -11.32 -2.45 -14.27
N THR A 102 -10.24 -1.66 -14.37
CA THR A 102 -9.27 -1.78 -15.46
C THR A 102 -8.28 -2.93 -15.24
N GLY A 103 -8.18 -3.48 -14.02
CA GLY A 103 -7.32 -4.60 -13.65
C GLY A 103 -5.91 -4.22 -13.20
N HIS A 104 -5.43 -3.01 -13.53
CA HIS A 104 -4.04 -2.58 -13.35
C HIS A 104 -3.72 -1.96 -11.97
N ARG A 105 -4.75 -1.60 -11.19
CA ARG A 105 -4.58 -0.88 -9.93
C ARG A 105 -5.30 -1.58 -8.80
N LEU A 106 -4.56 -1.96 -7.76
CA LEU A 106 -5.12 -2.48 -6.51
C LEU A 106 -4.92 -1.46 -5.40
N ALA A 107 -5.99 -0.92 -4.85
CA ALA A 107 -5.92 -0.09 -3.65
C ALA A 107 -6.02 -0.96 -2.41
N VAL A 108 -5.17 -0.68 -1.43
CA VAL A 108 -5.26 -1.25 -0.08
C VAL A 108 -5.29 -0.11 0.92
N ALA A 109 -6.02 -0.28 2.02
CA ALA A 109 -6.05 0.73 3.06
C ALA A 109 -6.26 0.15 4.45
N GLY A 110 -5.88 0.94 5.44
CA GLY A 110 -6.09 0.61 6.84
C GLY A 110 -5.36 1.56 7.78
N THR A 111 -4.75 1.02 8.84
CA THR A 111 -4.04 1.81 9.84
C THR A 111 -2.63 2.11 9.36
N GLY A 112 -2.29 3.39 9.21
CA GLY A 112 -1.01 3.86 8.72
C GLY A 112 0.17 3.48 9.60
N ALA A 113 1.30 3.17 8.97
CA ALA A 113 2.51 2.75 9.65
C ALA A 113 3.20 3.88 10.43
N ARG A 114 3.20 5.09 9.85
CA ARG A 114 3.99 6.23 10.33
C ARG A 114 3.38 6.90 11.56
N ASP A 115 2.08 7.14 11.53
CA ASP A 115 1.39 8.01 12.50
C ASP A 115 0.07 7.45 13.03
N ALA A 116 -0.31 6.23 12.61
CA ALA A 116 -1.61 5.59 12.89
C ALA A 116 -2.84 6.21 12.22
N ASN A 117 -2.66 7.22 11.37
CA ASN A 117 -3.72 7.79 10.55
C ASN A 117 -4.12 6.84 9.42
N GLY A 118 -5.17 7.16 8.69
CA GLY A 118 -5.61 6.33 7.58
C GLY A 118 -4.68 6.46 6.40
N THR A 119 -4.07 5.35 5.98
CA THR A 119 -3.22 5.32 4.79
C THR A 119 -3.87 4.42 3.74
N ILE A 120 -3.79 4.86 2.50
CA ILE A 120 -4.16 4.08 1.32
C ILE A 120 -2.90 3.95 0.48
N VAL A 121 -2.65 2.77 -0.09
CA VAL A 121 -1.60 2.53 -1.06
C VAL A 121 -2.22 1.90 -2.30
N VAL A 122 -1.84 2.38 -3.47
CA VAL A 122 -2.23 1.84 -4.76
C VAL A 122 -1.04 1.08 -5.33
N PHE A 123 -1.27 -0.18 -5.69
CA PHE A 123 -0.30 -1.05 -6.35
C PHE A 123 -0.59 -1.16 -7.84
N ASP A 124 0.48 -1.31 -8.62
CA ASP A 124 0.46 -1.85 -9.98
C ASP A 124 0.41 -3.38 -9.86
N THR A 125 -0.63 -3.99 -10.42
CA THR A 125 -0.86 -5.45 -10.34
C THR A 125 -0.10 -6.24 -11.41
N ASP A 126 0.39 -5.60 -12.46
CA ASP A 126 1.22 -6.25 -13.47
C ASP A 126 2.67 -6.36 -12.99
N ARG A 127 3.14 -5.31 -12.31
CA ARG A 127 4.51 -5.19 -11.82
C ARG A 127 4.66 -5.57 -10.36
N ASN A 128 3.57 -5.68 -9.61
CA ASN A 128 3.55 -5.90 -8.16
C ASN A 128 4.31 -4.81 -7.38
N GLU A 129 4.24 -3.57 -7.85
CA GLU A 129 4.97 -2.42 -7.31
C GLU A 129 4.01 -1.39 -6.72
N VAL A 130 4.48 -0.57 -5.78
CA VAL A 130 3.69 0.57 -5.27
C VAL A 130 3.68 1.68 -6.32
N LEU A 131 2.48 2.09 -6.77
CA LEU A 131 2.27 3.24 -7.65
C LEU A 131 2.14 4.55 -6.86
N ALA A 132 1.33 4.53 -5.80
CA ALA A 132 1.00 5.73 -5.05
C ALA A 132 0.68 5.44 -3.58
N GLY A 133 1.00 6.40 -2.72
CA GLY A 133 0.38 6.52 -1.38
C GLY A 133 -0.65 7.63 -1.41
N LEU A 134 -1.77 7.48 -0.70
CA LEU A 134 -2.77 8.53 -0.54
C LEU A 134 -2.93 8.86 0.95
N PRO A 135 -2.69 10.12 1.36
CA PRO A 135 -2.32 11.28 0.51
C PRO A 135 -0.93 11.12 -0.16
N PRO A 136 -0.69 11.74 -1.34
CA PRO A 136 0.58 11.66 -2.09
C PRO A 136 1.80 12.11 -1.29
N GLU A 137 1.59 13.10 -0.42
CA GLU A 137 2.62 13.65 0.43
C GLU A 137 2.15 13.61 1.89
N TYR A 138 3.00 13.04 2.74
CA TYR A 138 2.76 13.04 4.17
C TYR A 138 3.18 14.39 4.77
N LYS A 139 2.20 15.27 5.03
CA LYS A 139 2.41 16.55 5.71
C LYS A 139 1.66 16.56 7.04
N PRO A 140 2.35 16.39 8.19
CA PRO A 140 1.67 16.34 9.50
C PRO A 140 0.89 17.62 9.82
N ASP A 141 1.30 18.77 9.28
CA ASP A 141 0.65 20.07 9.52
C ASP A 141 -0.51 20.36 8.55
N VAL A 142 -0.71 19.54 7.51
CA VAL A 142 -1.77 19.73 6.52
C VAL A 142 -2.75 18.57 6.63
N ARG A 143 -4.03 18.89 6.86
CA ARG A 143 -5.09 17.87 6.86
C ARG A 143 -5.39 17.40 5.44
N SER A 144 -4.60 16.47 4.95
CA SER A 144 -4.80 15.76 3.69
C SER A 144 -4.96 14.26 3.95
N GLY A 145 -6.14 13.72 3.69
CA GLY A 145 -6.47 12.32 3.96
C GLY A 145 -7.10 12.07 5.33
N HIS A 146 -7.19 10.79 5.68
CA HIS A 146 -7.91 10.31 6.86
C HIS A 146 -7.06 10.39 8.12
N VAL A 147 -7.64 10.87 9.22
CA VAL A 147 -6.97 10.99 10.54
C VAL A 147 -7.23 9.79 11.45
N SER A 148 -7.87 8.76 10.91
CA SER A 148 -8.09 7.48 11.57
C SER A 148 -8.08 6.36 10.54
N SER A 149 -8.17 5.11 10.98
CA SER A 149 -8.05 3.95 10.10
C SER A 149 -9.12 3.97 9.00
N VAL A 150 -8.67 3.81 7.76
CA VAL A 150 -9.57 3.57 6.63
C VAL A 150 -10.22 2.20 6.81
N ILE A 151 -11.53 2.12 6.60
CA ILE A 151 -12.32 0.90 6.84
C ILE A 151 -12.95 0.33 5.56
N SER A 152 -13.06 1.13 4.50
CA SER A 152 -13.59 0.69 3.21
C SER A 152 -13.07 1.57 2.08
N LEU A 153 -13.01 0.97 0.90
CA LEU A 153 -12.54 1.51 -0.36
C LEU A 153 -13.52 1.08 -1.46
N ASP A 154 -13.72 1.93 -2.47
CA ASP A 154 -14.52 1.59 -3.65
C ASP A 154 -14.03 2.38 -4.87
N PHE A 155 -13.49 1.68 -5.86
CA PHE A 155 -13.13 2.24 -7.15
C PHE A 155 -14.39 2.53 -7.96
N SER A 156 -14.40 3.70 -8.60
CA SER A 156 -15.40 3.98 -9.63
C SER A 156 -15.28 2.98 -10.78
N PRO A 157 -16.38 2.71 -11.53
CA PRO A 157 -16.37 1.85 -12.71
C PRO A 157 -15.30 2.20 -13.76
N SER A 158 -14.93 3.48 -13.85
CA SER A 158 -13.88 3.98 -14.77
C SER A 158 -12.45 3.75 -14.27
N GLY A 159 -12.26 3.30 -13.03
CA GLY A 159 -10.93 3.00 -12.43
C GLY A 159 -10.06 4.23 -12.10
N ASN A 160 -10.45 5.43 -12.52
CA ASN A 160 -9.68 6.67 -12.30
C ASN A 160 -10.09 7.45 -11.04
N ARG A 161 -11.11 6.98 -10.32
CA ARG A 161 -11.53 7.54 -9.04
C ARG A 161 -11.69 6.45 -7.99
N LEU A 162 -11.38 6.81 -6.75
CA LEU A 162 -11.50 5.95 -5.59
C LEU A 162 -12.20 6.73 -4.47
N VAL A 163 -13.19 6.13 -3.84
CA VAL A 163 -13.76 6.63 -2.59
C VAL A 163 -13.16 5.84 -1.43
N SER A 164 -12.84 6.54 -0.34
CA SER A 164 -12.41 5.92 0.91
C SER A 164 -13.21 6.49 2.07
N VAL A 165 -13.46 5.65 3.07
CA VAL A 165 -14.12 6.04 4.32
C VAL A 165 -13.33 5.55 5.53
N SER A 166 -13.39 6.29 6.62
CA SER A 166 -12.58 6.06 7.81
C SER A 166 -13.41 6.12 9.09
N LEU A 167 -12.85 5.57 10.17
CA LEU A 167 -13.38 5.72 11.53
C LEU A 167 -13.39 7.17 12.03
N ASP A 168 -12.75 8.10 11.32
CA ASP A 168 -12.87 9.54 11.59
C ASP A 168 -14.23 10.14 11.16
N GLY A 169 -15.07 9.34 10.51
CA GLY A 169 -16.40 9.76 10.04
C GLY A 169 -16.37 10.52 8.72
N GLU A 170 -15.21 10.63 8.06
CA GLU A 170 -15.06 11.32 6.78
C GLU A 170 -15.01 10.35 5.60
N ALA A 171 -15.48 10.84 4.46
CA ALA A 171 -15.34 10.19 3.17
C ALA A 171 -14.48 11.07 2.24
N TRP A 172 -13.50 10.47 1.58
CA TRP A 172 -12.61 11.18 0.66
C TRP A 172 -12.79 10.62 -0.76
N LEU A 173 -12.76 11.51 -1.75
CA LEU A 173 -12.67 11.16 -3.16
C LEU A 173 -11.27 11.45 -3.65
N TRP A 174 -10.65 10.43 -4.24
CA TRP A 174 -9.35 10.50 -4.87
C TRP A 174 -9.53 10.40 -6.37
N THR A 175 -8.91 11.31 -7.12
CA THR A 175 -8.93 11.31 -8.59
C THR A 175 -7.52 11.14 -9.10
N ALA A 176 -7.31 10.16 -9.97
CA ALA A 176 -6.05 9.92 -10.63
C ALA A 176 -6.02 10.63 -11.99
N ASN A 177 -5.02 11.49 -12.20
CA ASN A 177 -4.77 12.11 -13.51
C ASN A 177 -3.71 11.37 -14.34
N GLY A 178 -3.16 10.29 -13.77
CA GLY A 178 -2.23 9.35 -14.40
C GLY A 178 -1.89 8.23 -13.40
N ASP A 179 -0.72 7.61 -13.54
CA ASP A 179 -0.29 6.46 -12.72
C ASP A 179 0.61 6.86 -11.53
N ALA A 180 1.23 8.05 -11.57
CA ALA A 180 2.17 8.49 -10.55
C ALA A 180 1.48 9.06 -9.30
N ALA A 181 2.14 8.99 -8.15
CA ALA A 181 1.58 9.40 -6.86
C ALA A 181 1.16 10.89 -6.82
N ASP A 182 1.98 11.78 -7.38
CA ASP A 182 1.74 13.23 -7.48
C ASP A 182 0.59 13.59 -8.43
N GLU A 183 0.13 12.65 -9.24
CA GLU A 183 -1.02 12.81 -10.13
C GLU A 183 -2.36 12.47 -9.45
N TRP A 184 -2.33 12.02 -8.19
CA TRP A 184 -3.53 11.80 -7.40
C TRP A 184 -3.93 13.04 -6.60
N VAL A 185 -5.19 13.44 -6.72
CA VAL A 185 -5.77 14.56 -5.98
C VAL A 185 -6.88 14.06 -5.06
N GLY A 186 -6.73 14.30 -3.76
CA GLY A 186 -7.73 13.98 -2.74
C GLY A 186 -8.59 15.19 -2.39
N ARG A 187 -9.90 14.96 -2.26
CA ARG A 187 -10.83 15.95 -1.71
C ARG A 187 -11.79 15.30 -0.73
N LEU A 188 -12.07 16.00 0.37
CA LEU A 188 -13.11 15.61 1.30
C LEU A 188 -14.49 15.73 0.63
N LEU A 189 -15.31 14.68 0.72
CA LEU A 189 -16.69 14.72 0.27
C LEU A 189 -17.53 15.49 1.29
N ARG A 190 -18.16 16.57 0.85
CA ARG A 190 -19.08 17.37 1.65
C ARG A 190 -20.45 17.41 0.96
N PRO A 191 -21.55 17.41 1.73
CA PRO A 191 -22.86 17.74 1.17
C PRO A 191 -22.83 19.16 0.58
N ALA A 192 -23.62 19.36 -0.47
CA ALA A 192 -23.79 20.64 -1.13
C ALA A 192 -24.61 21.61 -0.26
#